data_AF-A0A2T2RIW5-F1
#
_entry.id   AF-A0A2T2RIW5-F1
#
_cell.length_a   1.000
_cell.length_b   1.000
_cell.length_c   1.000
_cell.angle_alpha   90.00
_cell.angle_beta   90.00
_cell.angle_gamma   90.00
#
_symmetry.space_group_name_H-M   'P 1'
#
loop_
_entity.id
_entity.type
_entity.pdbx_description
1 polymer ?
#
loop_
_entity_poly.entity_id
_entity_poly.type
_entity_poly.pdbx_seq_one_letter_code
_entity_poly.pdbx_strand_id
1 'polypeptide(L)'
;MAERAVSQEFEQLLAYLRENRGFDFTGYKRASLKRRIDRRMQAVGIEGYTAYLDFLKVHPHEFTALFNTILINVTEFFRNPEVWQYLRDEVLPRLLEATPAGQPVRVWSAGCASGEEPYAVAMLLAELLGPEVVADRAKIYATDVDEEALEQARRAVYSETALEAVPAELRDRYFTANHNGGEGRMVRADVRRALIFGRHDLLKDAPISHTDLLLCRNTLMYFNSETQRRILQRLHFAVNEPGYLVLGQIEMLLGSRDLFQAVEGTHRVFVKASPSPLRQRLGGLAERGEAEVVEQSTTGFADEAFEHASVPLLVVDATDLLASANARARQLFGLQVNDLQRPFQDLSMSYRPVELRSLIEQARAEGGLAALRDVEWTLPEGETR
;
A
#
# COMPACT_ATOMS: atom_id res chain seq x y z
N MET A 1 -9.94 -20.92 -7.22
CA MET A 1 -10.43 -20.74 -8.61
C MET A 1 -9.29 -20.19 -9.45
N ALA A 2 -8.92 -20.91 -10.51
CA ALA A 2 -7.77 -20.60 -11.36
C ALA A 2 -7.94 -19.28 -12.13
N GLU A 3 -6.91 -18.46 -12.11
CA GLU A 3 -6.73 -17.26 -12.92
C GLU A 3 -6.86 -17.67 -14.41
N ARG A 4 -7.94 -17.27 -15.09
CA ARG A 4 -8.12 -17.57 -16.52
C ARG A 4 -6.95 -16.95 -17.29
N ALA A 5 -6.23 -17.80 -18.03
CA ALA A 5 -5.14 -17.38 -18.89
C ALA A 5 -5.60 -16.21 -19.78
N VAL A 6 -4.86 -15.11 -19.69
CA VAL A 6 -5.11 -13.89 -20.45
C VAL A 6 -4.76 -14.15 -21.92
N SER A 7 -5.54 -13.60 -22.87
CA SER A 7 -5.34 -13.88 -24.30
C SER A 7 -3.98 -13.37 -24.80
N GLN A 8 -3.33 -14.11 -25.70
CA GLN A 8 -2.05 -13.72 -26.31
C GLN A 8 -2.07 -12.31 -26.92
N GLU A 9 -3.19 -11.92 -27.55
CA GLU A 9 -3.38 -10.58 -28.13
C GLU A 9 -3.32 -9.46 -27.08
N PHE A 10 -3.76 -9.74 -25.85
CA PHE A 10 -3.68 -8.77 -24.75
C PHE A 10 -2.24 -8.59 -24.30
N GLU A 11 -1.47 -9.67 -24.20
CA GLU A 11 -0.05 -9.59 -23.88
C GLU A 11 0.74 -8.82 -24.96
N GLN A 12 0.39 -9.01 -26.23
CA GLN A 12 0.96 -8.22 -27.33
C GLN A 12 0.64 -6.72 -27.21
N LEU A 13 -0.59 -6.37 -26.84
CA LEU A 13 -0.96 -4.98 -26.55
C LEU A 13 -0.12 -4.39 -25.42
N LEU A 14 0.07 -5.12 -24.33
CA LEU A 14 0.88 -4.61 -23.21
C LEU A 14 2.37 -4.49 -23.57
N ALA A 15 2.91 -5.43 -24.33
CA ALA A 15 4.28 -5.32 -24.86
C ALA A 15 4.44 -4.06 -25.73
N TYR A 16 3.47 -3.81 -26.62
CA TYR A 16 3.45 -2.62 -27.47
C TYR A 16 3.39 -1.32 -26.66
N LEU A 17 2.55 -1.24 -25.62
CA LEU A 17 2.47 -0.08 -24.71
C LEU A 17 3.80 0.16 -23.99
N ARG A 18 4.45 -0.91 -23.51
CA ARG A 18 5.75 -0.82 -22.85
C ARG A 18 6.84 -0.29 -23.78
N GLU A 19 6.91 -0.80 -25.01
CA GLU A 19 7.93 -0.43 -25.98
C GLU A 19 7.75 1.00 -26.53
N ASN A 20 6.52 1.42 -26.79
CA ASN A 20 6.25 2.70 -27.47
C ASN A 20 6.01 3.87 -26.52
N ARG A 21 5.58 3.60 -25.28
CA ARG A 21 5.25 4.62 -24.28
C ARG A 21 6.05 4.50 -23.00
N GLY A 22 6.92 3.50 -22.90
CA GLY A 22 7.79 3.33 -21.74
C GLY A 22 7.04 3.06 -20.45
N PHE A 23 5.77 2.63 -20.50
CA PHE A 23 4.99 2.30 -19.31
C PHE A 23 4.88 0.79 -19.17
N ASP A 24 5.38 0.25 -18.06
CA ASP A 24 5.42 -1.19 -17.86
C ASP A 24 4.26 -1.68 -16.99
N PHE A 25 3.28 -2.33 -17.63
CA PHE A 25 2.14 -2.92 -16.96
C PHE A 25 2.40 -4.32 -16.38
N THR A 26 3.61 -4.87 -16.50
CA THR A 26 3.93 -6.23 -16.05
C THR A 26 3.61 -6.45 -14.57
N GLY A 27 3.84 -5.41 -13.75
CA GLY A 27 3.57 -5.44 -12.31
C GLY A 27 2.09 -5.25 -11.93
N TYR A 28 1.20 -5.00 -12.88
CA TYR A 28 -0.22 -4.73 -12.62
C TYR A 28 -1.06 -6.01 -12.59
N LYS A 29 -2.13 -6.00 -11.79
CA LYS A 29 -3.12 -7.09 -11.77
C LYS A 29 -3.83 -7.20 -13.12
N ARG A 30 -3.61 -8.31 -13.81
CA ARG A 30 -4.11 -8.54 -15.18
C ARG A 30 -5.62 -8.41 -15.31
N ALA A 31 -6.39 -8.96 -14.37
CA ALA A 31 -7.85 -8.86 -14.39
C ALA A 31 -8.37 -7.40 -14.32
N SER A 32 -7.73 -6.56 -13.51
CA SER A 32 -8.11 -5.14 -13.38
C SER A 32 -7.78 -4.37 -14.65
N LEU A 33 -6.57 -4.59 -15.17
CA LEU A 33 -6.09 -3.94 -16.39
C LEU A 33 -6.95 -4.33 -17.60
N LYS A 34 -7.23 -5.63 -17.77
CA LYS A 34 -8.13 -6.15 -18.81
C LYS A 34 -9.48 -5.43 -18.80
N ARG A 35 -10.15 -5.39 -17.64
CA ARG A 35 -11.46 -4.75 -17.51
C ARG A 35 -11.46 -3.27 -17.94
N ARG A 36 -10.35 -2.56 -17.69
CA ARG A 36 -10.21 -1.14 -18.07
C ARG A 36 -9.96 -0.95 -19.55
N ILE A 37 -9.09 -1.77 -20.12
CA ILE A 37 -8.82 -1.77 -21.56
C ILE A 37 -10.09 -2.15 -22.32
N ASP A 38 -10.81 -3.19 -21.88
CA ASP A 38 -12.11 -3.58 -22.46
C ASP A 38 -13.10 -2.41 -22.45
N ARG A 39 -13.19 -1.68 -21.32
CA ARG A 39 -14.06 -0.49 -21.22
C ARG A 39 -13.63 0.61 -22.19
N ARG A 40 -12.32 0.86 -22.34
CA ARG A 40 -11.82 1.87 -23.29
C ARG A 40 -12.16 1.47 -24.72
N MET A 41 -11.91 0.21 -25.08
CA MET A 41 -12.25 -0.37 -26.37
C MET A 41 -13.75 -0.23 -26.69
N GLN A 42 -14.63 -0.51 -25.71
CA GLN A 42 -16.07 -0.29 -25.85
C GLN A 42 -16.41 1.18 -26.10
N ALA A 43 -15.75 2.12 -25.42
CA ALA A 43 -15.99 3.55 -25.58
C ALA A 43 -15.62 4.07 -26.98
N VAL A 44 -14.66 3.44 -27.66
CA VAL A 44 -14.28 3.75 -29.04
C VAL A 44 -14.90 2.80 -30.08
N GLY A 45 -15.75 1.86 -29.65
CA GLY A 45 -16.46 0.93 -30.53
C GLY A 45 -15.57 -0.10 -31.22
N ILE A 46 -14.45 -0.51 -30.59
CA ILE A 46 -13.50 -1.47 -31.15
C ILE A 46 -13.60 -2.81 -30.43
N GLU A 47 -13.69 -3.89 -31.20
CA GLU A 47 -13.70 -5.25 -30.70
C GLU A 47 -12.38 -5.96 -31.01
N GLY A 48 -11.81 -6.65 -30.02
CA GLY A 48 -10.54 -7.39 -30.15
C GLY A 48 -9.29 -6.53 -29.93
N TYR A 49 -8.30 -7.09 -29.23
CA TYR A 49 -7.09 -6.34 -28.88
C TYR A 49 -6.20 -6.05 -30.07
N THR A 50 -6.19 -6.93 -31.07
CA THR A 50 -5.44 -6.73 -32.31
C THR A 50 -5.93 -5.48 -33.06
N ALA A 51 -7.25 -5.34 -33.23
CA ALA A 51 -7.85 -4.17 -33.86
C ALA A 51 -7.59 -2.89 -33.05
N TYR A 52 -7.65 -2.97 -31.72
CA TYR A 52 -7.35 -1.84 -30.85
C TYR A 52 -5.87 -1.43 -30.88
N LEU A 53 -4.96 -2.39 -30.99
CA LEU A 53 -3.53 -2.14 -31.17
C LEU A 53 -3.27 -1.41 -32.49
N ASP A 54 -3.92 -1.82 -33.59
CA ASP A 54 -3.80 -1.12 -34.87
C ASP A 54 -4.41 0.28 -34.81
N PHE A 55 -5.51 0.45 -34.09
CA PHE A 55 -6.10 1.77 -33.84
C PHE A 55 -5.13 2.70 -33.09
N LEU A 56 -4.45 2.21 -32.05
CA LEU A 56 -3.42 2.97 -31.32
C LEU A 56 -2.25 3.42 -32.21
N LYS A 57 -1.82 2.59 -33.18
CA LYS A 57 -0.75 2.96 -34.12
C LYS A 57 -1.12 4.16 -34.98
N VAL A 58 -2.38 4.28 -35.38
CA VAL A 58 -2.87 5.32 -36.30
C VAL A 58 -3.38 6.56 -35.54
N HIS A 59 -3.75 6.43 -34.26
CA HIS A 59 -4.33 7.49 -33.44
C HIS A 59 -3.48 7.78 -32.19
N PRO A 60 -2.42 8.61 -32.28
CA PRO A 60 -1.53 8.89 -31.15
C PRO A 60 -2.22 9.47 -29.91
N HIS A 61 -3.32 10.20 -30.08
CA HIS A 61 -4.09 10.78 -28.98
C HIS A 61 -4.85 9.72 -28.16
N GLU A 62 -5.11 8.54 -28.74
CA GLU A 62 -5.81 7.46 -28.05
C GLU A 62 -4.98 6.90 -26.89
N PHE A 63 -3.65 7.00 -26.96
CA PHE A 63 -2.80 6.60 -25.85
C PHE A 63 -3.16 7.37 -24.58
N THR A 64 -3.28 8.70 -24.65
CA THR A 64 -3.67 9.51 -23.49
C THR A 64 -5.00 9.03 -22.90
N ALA A 65 -6.01 8.85 -23.74
CA ALA A 65 -7.33 8.40 -23.28
C ALA A 65 -7.30 6.98 -22.68
N LEU A 66 -6.49 6.07 -23.23
CA LEU A 66 -6.24 4.75 -22.69
C LEU A 66 -5.56 4.82 -21.32
N PHE A 67 -4.48 5.61 -21.21
CA PHE A 67 -3.76 5.81 -19.95
C PHE A 67 -4.69 6.36 -18.88
N ASN A 68 -5.46 7.40 -19.16
CA ASN A 68 -6.44 7.97 -18.22
C ASN A 68 -7.55 6.99 -17.83
N THR A 69 -7.84 5.98 -18.66
CA THR A 69 -8.82 4.93 -18.33
C THR A 69 -8.19 3.85 -17.44
N ILE A 70 -6.91 3.55 -17.65
CA ILE A 70 -6.15 2.55 -16.90
C ILE A 70 -5.76 3.08 -15.52
N LEU A 71 -5.17 4.28 -15.48
CA LEU A 71 -4.79 5.00 -14.28
C LEU A 71 -6.06 5.49 -13.61
N ILE A 72 -6.35 5.00 -12.40
CA ILE A 72 -7.52 5.47 -11.65
C ILE A 72 -7.18 6.81 -11.05
N ASN A 73 -7.78 7.86 -11.58
CA ASN A 73 -7.59 9.22 -11.06
C ASN A 73 -8.71 9.67 -10.12
N VAL A 74 -9.57 8.75 -9.69
CA VAL A 74 -10.65 9.07 -8.73
C VAL A 74 -10.05 9.17 -7.34
N THR A 75 -9.93 10.41 -6.89
CA THR A 75 -9.52 10.79 -5.54
C THR A 75 -10.52 11.81 -4.99
N GLU A 76 -10.53 11.97 -3.67
CA GLU A 76 -11.41 12.90 -2.96
C GLU A 76 -10.64 13.50 -1.79
N PHE A 77 -10.98 14.75 -1.44
CA PHE A 77 -10.44 15.37 -0.24
C PHE A 77 -10.85 14.57 1.01
N PHE A 78 -9.91 14.42 1.93
CA PHE A 78 -10.16 13.74 3.22
C PHE A 78 -10.75 12.33 3.11
N ARG A 79 -10.46 11.61 2.02
CA ARG A 79 -10.86 10.20 1.83
C ARG A 79 -10.53 9.36 3.07
N ASN A 80 -11.52 8.63 3.59
CA ASN A 80 -11.46 7.95 4.89
C ASN A 80 -11.15 8.92 6.04
N PRO A 81 -12.11 9.78 6.47
CA PRO A 81 -11.85 10.90 7.37
C PRO A 81 -11.11 10.55 8.67
N GLU A 82 -11.30 9.32 9.16
CA GLU A 82 -10.72 8.81 10.40
C GLU A 82 -9.18 8.78 10.34
N VAL A 83 -8.58 8.47 9.18
CA VAL A 83 -7.11 8.53 9.03
C VAL A 83 -6.60 9.96 9.12
N TRP A 84 -7.36 10.92 8.57
CA TRP A 84 -6.98 12.33 8.58
C TRP A 84 -7.09 12.94 9.98
N GLN A 85 -8.09 12.52 10.76
CA GLN A 85 -8.20 12.86 12.18
C GLN A 85 -7.01 12.32 12.96
N TYR A 86 -6.68 11.04 12.80
CA TYR A 86 -5.50 10.46 13.44
C TYR A 86 -4.19 11.15 13.04
N LEU A 87 -4.05 11.52 11.76
CA LEU A 87 -2.90 12.29 11.30
C LEU A 87 -2.82 13.65 11.98
N ARG A 88 -3.94 14.37 12.07
CA ARG A 88 -4.03 15.69 12.71
C ARG A 88 -3.69 15.65 14.20
N ASP A 89 -4.24 14.66 14.90
CA ASP A 89 -4.23 14.64 16.36
C ASP A 89 -2.99 13.96 16.93
N GLU A 90 -2.43 12.97 16.22
CA GLU A 90 -1.34 12.13 16.74
C GLU A 90 -0.04 12.24 15.93
N VAL A 91 -0.10 12.14 14.60
CA VAL A 91 1.12 11.99 13.77
C VAL A 91 1.79 13.32 13.49
N LEU A 92 1.04 14.29 12.95
CA LEU A 92 1.59 15.59 12.55
C LEU A 92 2.17 16.37 13.74
N PRO A 93 1.53 16.44 14.93
CA PRO A 93 2.12 17.11 16.09
C PRO A 93 3.47 16.50 16.50
N ARG A 94 3.56 15.17 16.56
CA ARG A 94 4.82 14.47 16.90
C ARG A 94 5.93 14.73 15.88
N LEU A 95 5.59 14.77 14.59
CA LEU A 95 6.56 15.10 13.54
C LEU A 95 7.05 16.54 13.66
N LEU A 96 6.16 17.49 13.95
CA LEU A 96 6.51 18.90 14.13
C LEU A 96 7.40 19.14 15.36
N GLU A 97 7.13 18.43 16.46
CA GLU A 97 7.94 18.46 17.69
C GLU A 97 9.33 17.84 17.48
N ALA A 98 9.41 16.72 16.75
CA ALA A 98 10.67 16.06 16.44
C ALA A 98 11.52 16.83 15.43
N THR A 99 10.91 17.69 14.60
CA THR A 99 11.59 18.43 13.54
C THR A 99 12.14 19.77 14.03
N PRO A 100 13.47 19.97 14.04
CA PRO A 100 14.08 21.22 14.52
C PRO A 100 13.49 22.46 13.86
N ALA A 101 13.37 23.57 14.60
CA ALA A 101 12.70 24.80 14.15
C ALA A 101 13.21 25.37 12.79
N GLY A 102 14.46 25.09 12.41
CA GLY A 102 15.06 25.51 11.14
C GLY A 102 14.93 24.52 9.97
N GLN A 103 14.29 23.37 10.15
CA GLN A 103 14.14 22.33 9.12
C GLN A 103 12.66 22.10 8.78
N PRO A 104 12.31 21.91 7.50
CA PRO A 104 10.94 21.60 7.13
C PRO A 104 10.61 20.13 7.40
N VAL A 105 9.39 19.86 7.83
CA VAL A 105 8.81 18.50 7.78
C VAL A 105 8.65 18.12 6.31
N ARG A 106 9.19 16.96 5.92
CA ARG A 106 9.15 16.45 4.56
C ARG A 106 8.04 15.41 4.42
N VAL A 107 7.05 15.71 3.60
CA VAL A 107 5.94 14.81 3.30
C VAL A 107 6.06 14.36 1.85
N TRP A 108 5.78 13.09 1.56
CA TRP A 108 5.66 12.58 0.20
C TRP A 108 4.30 11.91 0.01
N SER A 109 3.45 12.47 -0.84
CA SER A 109 2.24 11.82 -1.36
C SER A 109 2.54 11.16 -2.70
N ALA A 110 2.56 9.83 -2.69
CA ALA A 110 2.91 8.96 -3.81
C ALA A 110 1.65 8.38 -4.47
N GLY A 111 1.41 8.76 -5.73
CA GLY A 111 0.14 8.52 -6.42
C GLY A 111 -0.90 9.58 -6.05
N CYS A 112 -0.51 10.85 -6.15
CA CYS A 112 -1.30 11.97 -5.66
C CYS A 112 -2.51 12.35 -6.54
N ALA A 113 -2.63 11.75 -7.74
CA ALA A 113 -3.67 12.04 -8.72
C ALA A 113 -3.87 13.55 -8.92
N SER A 114 -5.11 14.04 -8.80
CA SER A 114 -5.47 15.46 -8.99
C SER A 114 -5.17 16.36 -7.79
N GLY A 115 -4.42 15.89 -6.79
CA GLY A 115 -3.84 16.73 -5.74
C GLY A 115 -4.64 16.87 -4.44
N GLU A 116 -5.80 16.23 -4.32
CA GLU A 116 -6.66 16.29 -3.13
C GLU A 116 -5.94 15.84 -1.85
N GLU A 117 -5.19 14.74 -1.92
CA GLU A 117 -4.42 14.19 -0.79
C GLU A 117 -3.29 15.13 -0.32
N PRO A 118 -2.36 15.59 -1.18
CA PRO A 118 -1.31 16.50 -0.74
C PRO A 118 -1.87 17.86 -0.29
N TYR A 119 -3.00 18.33 -0.82
CA TYR A 119 -3.66 19.54 -0.31
C TYR A 119 -4.30 19.33 1.06
N ALA A 120 -4.91 18.16 1.31
CA ALA A 120 -5.48 17.84 2.61
C ALA A 120 -4.41 17.86 3.73
N VAL A 121 -3.26 17.21 3.51
CA VAL A 121 -2.16 17.24 4.51
C VAL A 121 -1.56 18.64 4.65
N ALA A 122 -1.48 19.43 3.57
CA ALA A 122 -1.02 20.81 3.63
C ALA A 122 -1.94 21.71 4.46
N MET A 123 -3.27 21.53 4.33
CA MET A 123 -4.25 22.24 5.16
C MET A 123 -4.13 21.85 6.64
N LEU A 124 -3.97 20.55 6.96
CA LEU A 124 -3.76 20.13 8.34
C LEU A 124 -2.46 20.68 8.94
N LEU A 125 -1.37 20.73 8.16
CA LEU A 125 -0.13 21.36 8.59
C LEU A 125 -0.30 22.88 8.78
N ALA A 126 -1.05 23.55 7.91
CA ALA A 126 -1.36 24.97 8.05
C ALA A 126 -2.21 25.26 9.30
N GLU A 127 -3.10 24.34 9.71
CA GLU A 127 -3.85 24.45 10.98
C GLU A 127 -2.92 24.41 12.20
N LEU A 128 -1.87 23.61 12.15
CA LEU A 128 -0.94 23.42 13.27
C LEU A 128 0.15 24.50 13.32
N LEU A 129 0.59 25.00 12.17
CA LEU A 129 1.71 25.94 12.05
C LEU A 129 1.29 27.39 11.81
N GLY A 130 0.07 27.60 11.31
CA GLY A 130 -0.37 28.84 10.70
C GLY A 130 -0.11 28.89 9.18
N PRO A 131 -1.03 29.47 8.38
CA PRO A 131 -0.94 29.49 6.92
C PRO A 131 0.28 30.25 6.40
N GLU A 132 0.73 31.29 7.11
CA GLU A 132 1.88 32.10 6.71
C GLU A 132 3.22 31.36 6.87
N VAL A 133 3.25 30.33 7.73
CA VAL A 133 4.48 29.62 8.14
C VAL A 133 4.62 28.26 7.46
N VAL A 134 3.51 27.66 7.01
CA VAL A 134 3.49 26.30 6.47
C VAL A 134 4.46 26.10 5.30
N ALA A 135 4.61 27.10 4.42
CA ALA A 135 5.50 27.00 3.25
C ALA A 135 6.99 26.92 3.60
N ASP A 136 7.37 27.43 4.78
CA ASP A 136 8.74 27.44 5.29
C ASP A 136 9.01 26.23 6.19
N ARG A 137 7.99 25.77 6.93
CA ARG A 137 8.07 24.65 7.87
C ARG A 137 7.66 23.30 7.30
N ALA A 138 7.14 23.23 6.08
CA ALA A 138 6.81 21.99 5.40
C ALA A 138 7.24 21.98 3.93
N LYS A 139 7.66 20.81 3.45
CA LYS A 139 7.90 20.51 2.03
C LYS A 139 7.15 19.24 1.66
N ILE A 140 6.13 19.39 0.82
CA ILE A 140 5.22 18.31 0.43
C ILE A 140 5.51 17.96 -1.02
N TYR A 141 6.18 16.84 -1.23
CA TYR A 141 6.37 16.27 -2.55
C TYR A 141 5.11 15.49 -2.93
N ALA A 142 4.50 15.85 -4.05
CA ALA A 142 3.29 15.22 -4.55
C ALA A 142 3.59 14.67 -5.94
N THR A 143 3.54 13.35 -6.08
CA THR A 143 3.98 12.71 -7.32
C THR A 143 2.97 11.74 -7.89
N ASP A 144 2.89 11.70 -9.21
CA ASP A 144 2.07 10.75 -9.95
C ASP A 144 2.73 10.39 -11.29
N VAL A 145 2.27 9.32 -11.93
CA VAL A 145 2.65 8.99 -13.31
C VAL A 145 1.76 9.68 -14.34
N ASP A 146 0.56 10.10 -13.94
CA ASP A 146 -0.41 10.80 -14.77
C ASP A 146 -0.15 12.32 -14.80
N GLU A 147 0.34 12.83 -15.93
CA GLU A 147 0.60 14.27 -16.08
C GLU A 147 -0.67 15.12 -16.18
N GLU A 148 -1.79 14.59 -16.68
CA GLU A 148 -3.04 15.36 -16.75
C GLU A 148 -3.60 15.57 -15.33
N ALA A 149 -3.53 14.54 -14.49
CA ALA A 149 -3.87 14.66 -13.07
C ALA A 149 -2.93 15.65 -12.35
N LEU A 150 -1.63 15.60 -12.62
CA LEU A 150 -0.67 16.56 -12.07
C LEU A 150 -0.92 18.00 -12.56
N GLU A 151 -1.31 18.19 -13.81
CA GLU A 151 -1.71 19.52 -14.31
C GLU A 151 -2.93 20.06 -13.58
N GLN A 152 -3.95 19.23 -13.33
CA GLN A 152 -5.09 19.61 -12.50
C GLN A 152 -4.66 19.95 -11.08
N ALA A 153 -3.79 19.15 -10.47
CA ALA A 153 -3.25 19.40 -9.14
C ALA A 153 -2.51 20.75 -9.07
N ARG A 154 -1.66 21.06 -10.06
CA ARG A 154 -0.94 22.35 -10.15
C ARG A 154 -1.88 23.54 -10.31
N ARG A 155 -2.98 23.39 -11.07
CA ARG A 155 -4.03 24.42 -11.21
C ARG A 155 -4.74 24.67 -9.88
N ALA A 156 -4.92 23.63 -9.06
CA ALA A 156 -5.50 23.71 -7.72
C ALA A 156 -6.92 24.29 -7.69
N VAL A 157 -7.69 24.06 -8.76
CA VAL A 157 -9.09 24.48 -8.90
C VAL A 157 -9.97 23.24 -8.87
N TYR A 158 -10.97 23.25 -8.00
CA TYR A 158 -11.87 22.13 -7.73
C TYR A 158 -13.33 22.58 -7.79
N SER A 159 -14.21 21.75 -8.35
CA SER A 159 -15.66 22.00 -8.38
C SER A 159 -16.25 22.01 -6.96
N GLU A 160 -17.43 22.61 -6.79
CA GLU A 160 -18.14 22.54 -5.50
C GLU A 160 -18.40 21.10 -5.05
N THR A 161 -18.69 20.19 -5.99
CA THR A 161 -18.90 18.76 -5.70
C THR A 161 -17.65 18.08 -5.16
N ALA A 162 -16.46 18.38 -5.70
CA ALA A 162 -15.20 17.85 -5.18
C ALA A 162 -14.89 18.37 -3.76
N LEU A 163 -15.45 19.53 -3.40
CA LEU A 163 -15.28 20.16 -2.10
C LEU A 163 -16.33 19.76 -1.06
N GLU A 164 -17.30 18.91 -1.40
CA GLU A 164 -18.30 18.42 -0.45
C GLU A 164 -17.67 17.60 0.69
N ALA A 165 -16.60 16.87 0.39
CA ALA A 165 -15.86 16.07 1.36
C ALA A 165 -14.91 16.90 2.25
N VAL A 166 -14.71 18.19 1.95
CA VAL A 166 -13.87 19.09 2.75
C VAL A 166 -14.68 19.64 3.93
N PRO A 167 -14.18 19.52 5.19
CA PRO A 167 -14.81 20.16 6.34
C PRO A 167 -15.06 21.66 6.10
N ALA A 168 -16.25 22.15 6.44
CA ALA A 168 -16.69 23.51 6.08
C ALA A 168 -15.70 24.58 6.56
N GLU A 169 -15.15 24.43 7.76
CA GLU A 169 -14.19 25.35 8.35
C GLU A 169 -12.86 25.39 7.59
N LEU A 170 -12.43 24.26 7.02
CA LEU A 170 -11.24 24.21 6.17
C LEU A 170 -11.55 24.77 4.78
N ARG A 171 -12.73 24.46 4.25
CA ARG A 171 -13.18 24.97 2.95
C ARG A 171 -13.21 26.50 2.93
N ASP A 172 -13.80 27.11 3.94
CA ASP A 172 -13.96 28.57 4.02
C ASP A 172 -12.62 29.29 4.25
N ARG A 173 -11.66 28.63 4.93
CA ARG A 173 -10.35 29.21 5.21
C ARG A 173 -9.35 29.03 4.08
N TYR A 174 -9.35 27.88 3.42
CA TYR A 174 -8.29 27.46 2.49
C TYR A 174 -8.67 27.48 1.02
N PHE A 175 -9.93 27.78 0.69
CA PHE A 175 -10.38 27.95 -0.69
C PHE A 175 -10.87 29.38 -0.94
N THR A 176 -10.56 29.87 -2.13
CA THR A 176 -10.90 31.21 -2.60
C THR A 176 -11.65 31.11 -3.93
N ALA A 177 -12.40 32.15 -4.29
CA ALA A 177 -13.04 32.20 -5.60
C ALA A 177 -12.00 32.05 -6.72
N ASN A 178 -12.35 31.29 -7.76
CA ASN A 178 -11.54 31.20 -8.95
C ASN A 178 -11.55 32.54 -9.70
N HIS A 179 -10.45 33.29 -9.60
CA HIS A 179 -10.30 34.62 -10.17
C HIS A 179 -10.12 34.61 -11.70
N ASN A 180 -9.93 33.44 -12.31
CA ASN A 180 -9.78 33.28 -13.76
C ASN A 180 -11.13 33.12 -14.51
N GLY A 181 -12.26 33.39 -13.84
CA GLY A 181 -13.59 33.43 -14.47
C GLY A 181 -14.20 32.06 -14.80
N GLY A 182 -13.64 30.97 -14.26
CA GLY A 182 -14.20 29.63 -14.37
C GLY A 182 -14.96 29.20 -13.12
N GLU A 183 -15.76 28.14 -13.23
CA GLU A 183 -16.44 27.52 -12.08
C GLU A 183 -15.44 26.89 -11.08
N GLY A 184 -15.90 26.70 -9.84
CA GLY A 184 -15.12 26.08 -8.76
C GLY A 184 -14.36 27.06 -7.88
N ARG A 185 -13.63 26.50 -6.90
CA ARG A 185 -12.79 27.26 -5.96
C ARG A 185 -11.34 26.84 -6.07
N MET A 186 -10.45 27.78 -5.77
CA MET A 186 -9.01 27.60 -5.83
C MET A 186 -8.41 27.49 -4.44
N VAL A 187 -7.50 26.54 -4.23
CA VAL A 187 -6.71 26.45 -2.99
C VAL A 187 -5.85 27.72 -2.85
N ARG A 188 -5.79 28.28 -1.63
CA ARG A 188 -4.99 29.49 -1.37
C ARG A 188 -3.51 29.30 -1.68
N ALA A 189 -2.89 30.40 -2.11
CA ALA A 189 -1.50 30.42 -2.56
C ALA A 189 -0.48 30.08 -1.46
N ASP A 190 -0.77 30.47 -0.21
CA ASP A 190 0.06 30.20 0.97
C ASP A 190 0.22 28.69 1.22
N VAL A 191 -0.86 27.92 1.17
CA VAL A 191 -0.86 26.45 1.26
C VAL A 191 -0.15 25.84 0.03
N ARG A 192 -0.46 26.33 -1.18
CA ARG A 192 0.11 25.82 -2.43
C ARG A 192 1.64 25.90 -2.48
N ARG A 193 2.23 26.92 -1.86
CA ARG A 193 3.69 27.11 -1.82
C ARG A 193 4.46 26.03 -1.06
N ALA A 194 3.79 25.24 -0.21
CA ALA A 194 4.41 24.10 0.46
C ALA A 194 4.54 22.87 -0.46
N LEU A 195 3.80 22.82 -1.58
CA LEU A 195 3.72 21.65 -2.45
C LEU A 195 4.68 21.74 -3.65
N ILE A 196 5.26 20.59 -3.99
CA ILE A 196 6.13 20.39 -5.13
C ILE A 196 5.55 19.20 -5.92
N PHE A 197 4.96 19.48 -7.08
CA PHE A 197 4.39 18.47 -7.96
C PHE A 197 5.42 17.97 -8.98
N GLY A 198 5.58 16.65 -9.09
CA GLY A 198 6.51 16.05 -10.04
C GLY A 198 6.03 14.70 -10.56
N ARG A 199 6.37 14.39 -11.81
CA ARG A 199 6.14 13.05 -12.35
C ARG A 199 7.09 12.05 -11.69
N HIS A 200 6.56 10.92 -11.21
CA HIS A 200 7.36 9.85 -10.59
C HIS A 200 6.70 8.49 -10.81
N ASP A 201 7.45 7.56 -11.38
CA ASP A 201 7.08 6.15 -11.48
C ASP A 201 7.71 5.35 -10.34
N LEU A 202 6.87 4.87 -9.40
CA LEU A 202 7.28 4.06 -8.24
C LEU A 202 8.07 2.79 -8.62
N LEU A 203 7.92 2.29 -9.85
CA LEU A 203 8.62 1.11 -10.33
C LEU A 203 9.99 1.41 -10.93
N LYS A 204 10.23 2.65 -11.38
CA LYS A 204 11.41 3.01 -12.16
C LYS A 204 12.25 4.07 -11.47
N ASP A 205 11.64 5.16 -11.05
CA ASP A 205 12.32 6.36 -10.60
C ASP A 205 12.80 6.26 -9.15
N ALA A 206 14.01 6.74 -8.87
CA ALA A 206 14.58 6.70 -7.52
C ALA A 206 13.61 7.35 -6.50
N PRO A 207 13.40 6.74 -5.32
CA PRO A 207 12.46 7.27 -4.34
C PRO A 207 12.95 8.59 -3.75
N ILE A 208 12.01 9.45 -3.36
CA ILE A 208 12.33 10.72 -2.68
C ILE A 208 12.81 10.39 -1.26
N SER A 209 14.10 10.61 -1.01
CA SER A 209 14.73 10.30 0.28
C SER A 209 14.38 11.31 1.38
N HIS A 210 14.63 10.89 2.62
CA HIS A 210 14.48 11.69 3.83
C HIS A 210 13.06 12.22 4.01
N THR A 211 12.08 11.34 3.90
CA THR A 211 10.66 11.64 4.09
C THR A 211 10.25 11.32 5.54
N ASP A 212 9.61 12.27 6.21
CA ASP A 212 9.12 12.11 7.58
C ASP A 212 7.69 11.52 7.61
N LEU A 213 6.86 11.87 6.62
CA LEU A 213 5.54 11.28 6.40
C LEU A 213 5.37 10.88 4.93
N LEU A 214 5.16 9.60 4.66
CA LEU A 214 4.91 9.05 3.34
C LEU A 214 3.46 8.59 3.25
N LEU A 215 2.68 9.21 2.37
CA LEU A 215 1.33 8.80 2.01
C LEU A 215 1.42 8.01 0.69
N CYS A 216 1.03 6.74 0.71
CA CYS A 216 0.95 5.90 -0.50
C CYS A 216 -0.39 5.16 -0.46
N ARG A 217 -1.47 5.92 -0.62
CA ARG A 217 -2.83 5.44 -0.37
C ARG A 217 -3.56 5.17 -1.67
N ASN A 218 -4.22 4.01 -1.75
CA ASN A 218 -4.98 3.55 -2.90
C ASN A 218 -4.16 3.42 -4.21
N THR A 219 -2.84 3.35 -4.08
CA THR A 219 -1.88 3.19 -5.20
C THR A 219 -1.38 1.75 -5.32
N LEU A 220 -1.06 1.11 -4.19
CA LEU A 220 -0.52 -0.25 -4.17
C LEU A 220 -1.54 -1.29 -4.67
N MET A 221 -2.84 -1.04 -4.50
CA MET A 221 -3.91 -1.98 -4.83
C MET A 221 -3.95 -2.44 -6.29
N TYR A 222 -3.32 -1.69 -7.21
CA TYR A 222 -3.22 -2.04 -8.64
C TYR A 222 -2.16 -3.07 -8.96
N PHE A 223 -1.16 -3.20 -8.10
CA PHE A 223 0.00 -4.03 -8.36
C PHE A 223 -0.19 -5.45 -7.81
N ASN A 224 0.50 -6.41 -8.42
CA ASN A 224 0.63 -7.77 -7.87
C ASN A 224 1.53 -7.78 -6.63
N SER A 225 1.47 -8.85 -5.83
CA SER A 225 2.15 -8.92 -4.53
C SER A 225 3.68 -8.76 -4.63
N GLU A 226 4.31 -9.30 -5.67
CA GLU A 226 5.75 -9.16 -5.92
C GLU A 226 6.13 -7.69 -6.15
N THR A 227 5.34 -7.01 -6.98
CA THR A 227 5.56 -5.60 -7.32
C THR A 227 5.28 -4.70 -6.12
N GLN A 228 4.24 -4.99 -5.34
CA GLN A 228 3.96 -4.29 -4.08
C GLN A 228 5.16 -4.40 -3.12
N ARG A 229 5.73 -5.60 -2.93
CA ARG A 229 6.91 -5.80 -2.08
C ARG A 229 8.10 -4.95 -2.55
N ARG A 230 8.37 -4.93 -3.87
CA ARG A 230 9.45 -4.13 -4.45
C ARG A 230 9.22 -2.63 -4.23
N ILE A 231 8.00 -2.14 -4.41
CA ILE A 231 7.67 -0.74 -4.11
C ILE A 231 7.91 -0.46 -2.62
N LEU A 232 7.39 -1.30 -1.72
CA LEU A 232 7.55 -1.13 -0.28
C LEU A 232 9.02 -1.10 0.16
N GLN A 233 9.90 -1.92 -0.44
CA GLN A 233 11.35 -1.86 -0.20
C GLN A 233 11.93 -0.48 -0.58
N ARG A 234 11.51 0.09 -1.71
CA ARG A 234 11.96 1.44 -2.12
C ARG A 234 11.43 2.51 -1.18
N LEU A 235 10.15 2.43 -0.79
CA LEU A 235 9.54 3.35 0.17
C LEU A 235 10.23 3.27 1.54
N HIS A 236 10.66 2.08 1.97
CA HIS A 236 11.42 1.88 3.21
C HIS A 236 12.75 2.67 3.24
N PHE A 237 13.46 2.75 2.11
CA PHE A 237 14.65 3.60 2.01
C PHE A 237 14.34 5.10 2.00
N ALA A 238 13.13 5.47 1.59
CA ALA A 238 12.68 6.86 1.51
C ALA A 238 12.33 7.44 2.89
N VAL A 239 11.79 6.62 3.79
CA VAL A 239 11.28 7.04 5.11
C VAL A 239 12.41 7.13 6.14
N ASN A 240 12.44 8.26 6.87
CA ASN A 240 13.35 8.53 7.98
C ASN A 240 13.06 7.65 9.21
N GLU A 241 14.00 7.64 10.17
CA GLU A 241 13.82 7.04 11.50
C GLU A 241 13.93 8.12 12.58
N PRO A 242 12.86 8.46 13.32
CA PRO A 242 11.48 8.00 13.13
C PRO A 242 10.80 8.66 11.91
N GLY A 243 9.88 7.94 11.27
CA GLY A 243 9.09 8.41 10.14
C GLY A 243 7.89 7.49 9.91
N TYR A 244 6.85 8.01 9.27
CA TYR A 244 5.57 7.32 9.12
C TYR A 244 5.27 6.98 7.66
N LEU A 245 4.66 5.81 7.46
CA LEU A 245 4.03 5.38 6.22
C LEU A 245 2.52 5.24 6.45
N VAL A 246 1.71 5.81 5.56
CA VAL A 246 0.26 5.66 5.57
C VAL A 246 -0.18 5.01 4.27
N LEU A 247 -0.93 3.91 4.38
CA LEU A 247 -1.49 3.19 3.25
C LEU A 247 -3.02 3.35 3.19
N GLY A 248 -3.63 2.99 2.07
CA GLY A 248 -5.08 2.95 1.93
C GLY A 248 -5.70 1.85 2.78
N GLN A 249 -6.96 2.01 3.17
CA GLN A 249 -7.66 1.13 4.13
C GLN A 249 -7.60 -0.37 3.78
N ILE A 250 -7.68 -0.68 2.48
CA ILE A 250 -7.67 -2.06 1.93
C ILE A 250 -6.27 -2.54 1.52
N GLU A 251 -5.25 -1.71 1.69
CA GLU A 251 -3.87 -2.05 1.34
C GLU A 251 -3.16 -2.62 2.55
N MET A 252 -2.50 -3.76 2.37
CA MET A 252 -1.86 -4.51 3.44
C MET A 252 -0.40 -4.79 3.09
N LEU A 253 0.47 -4.76 4.10
CA LEU A 253 1.87 -5.14 4.01
C LEU A 253 2.04 -6.67 4.00
N LEU A 254 1.42 -7.34 3.01
CA LEU A 254 1.55 -8.79 2.87
C LEU A 254 3.03 -9.15 2.62
N GLY A 255 3.61 -9.90 3.57
CA GLY A 255 5.02 -10.30 3.56
C GLY A 255 6.03 -9.21 3.92
N SER A 256 5.64 -7.93 4.03
CA SER A 256 6.57 -6.80 4.24
C SER A 256 6.57 -6.23 5.67
N ARG A 257 6.19 -7.05 6.66
CA ARG A 257 6.21 -6.67 8.09
C ARG A 257 7.62 -6.46 8.63
N ASP A 258 8.62 -7.02 7.94
CA ASP A 258 10.04 -6.82 8.19
C ASP A 258 10.52 -5.41 7.79
N LEU A 259 9.77 -4.70 6.95
CA LEU A 259 10.07 -3.33 6.52
C LEU A 259 9.31 -2.30 7.36
N PHE A 260 8.03 -2.55 7.63
CA PHE A 260 7.16 -1.59 8.30
C PHE A 260 6.31 -2.27 9.37
N GLN A 261 6.28 -1.67 10.57
CA GLN A 261 5.49 -2.12 11.71
C GLN A 261 4.29 -1.20 11.90
N ALA A 262 3.11 -1.78 12.15
CA ALA A 262 1.90 -1.00 12.41
C ALA A 262 2.00 -0.28 13.76
N VAL A 263 1.77 1.04 13.74
CA VAL A 263 1.54 1.83 14.96
C VAL A 263 0.03 1.90 15.24
N GLU A 264 -0.77 2.05 14.18
CA GLU A 264 -2.22 2.00 14.26
C GLU A 264 -2.77 1.15 13.10
N GLY A 265 -3.26 -0.05 13.45
CA GLY A 265 -3.69 -1.04 12.47
C GLY A 265 -4.98 -0.66 11.73
N THR A 266 -5.89 0.06 12.39
CA THR A 266 -7.19 0.46 11.85
C THR A 266 -7.03 1.49 10.74
N HIS A 267 -6.18 2.49 10.99
CA HIS A 267 -5.93 3.60 10.07
C HIS A 267 -4.75 3.35 9.12
N ARG A 268 -4.15 2.14 9.15
CA ARG A 268 -3.04 1.74 8.28
C ARG A 268 -1.85 2.69 8.37
N VAL A 269 -1.48 3.05 9.60
CA VAL A 269 -0.31 3.89 9.89
C VAL A 269 0.81 3.00 10.42
N PHE A 270 1.97 3.11 9.78
CA PHE A 270 3.14 2.29 10.02
C PHE A 270 4.37 3.14 10.28
N VAL A 271 5.35 2.58 10.97
CA VAL A 271 6.70 3.12 11.12
C VAL A 271 7.70 2.13 10.53
N LYS A 272 8.89 2.63 10.22
CA LYS A 272 10.00 1.79 9.77
C LYS A 272 10.35 0.75 10.83
N ALA A 273 10.44 -0.51 10.42
CA ALA A 273 10.80 -1.58 11.33
C ALA A 273 12.29 -1.47 11.67
N SER A 274 12.61 -1.27 12.95
CA SER A 274 14.00 -1.33 13.39
C SER A 274 14.52 -2.79 13.31
N PRO A 275 15.78 -3.01 12.91
CA PRO A 275 16.37 -4.34 12.99
C PRO A 275 16.34 -4.82 14.44
N SER A 276 15.80 -6.02 14.67
CA SER A 276 15.74 -6.64 16.00
C SER A 276 17.12 -6.60 16.70
N PRO A 277 17.20 -6.33 18.01
CA PRO A 277 18.46 -6.37 18.78
C PRO A 277 19.22 -7.69 18.64
N LEU A 278 18.53 -8.80 18.37
CA LEU A 278 19.14 -10.10 18.07
C LEU A 278 19.94 -10.07 16.75
N ARG A 279 19.45 -9.35 15.74
CA ARG A 279 20.11 -9.18 14.44
C ARG A 279 21.40 -8.36 14.58
N GLN A 280 21.38 -7.34 15.43
CA GLN A 280 22.56 -6.52 15.75
C GLN A 280 23.62 -7.30 16.55
N ARG A 281 23.19 -8.19 17.46
CA ARG A 281 24.08 -9.08 18.22
C ARG A 281 24.67 -10.22 17.40
N LEU A 282 23.92 -10.75 16.42
CA LEU A 282 24.42 -11.78 15.50
C LEU A 282 25.34 -11.19 14.41
N GLY A 283 25.11 -9.94 13.98
CA GLY A 283 26.01 -9.23 13.06
C GLY A 283 27.40 -8.96 13.66
N GLY A 284 27.49 -8.70 14.97
CA GLY A 284 28.77 -8.50 15.67
C GLY A 284 29.62 -9.77 15.84
N LEU A 285 29.07 -10.95 15.61
CA LEU A 285 29.81 -12.23 15.63
C LEU A 285 30.37 -12.60 14.24
N ALA A 286 29.91 -11.92 13.17
CA ALA A 286 30.33 -12.18 11.80
C ALA A 286 31.61 -11.44 11.40
N GLU A 287 32.11 -10.47 12.19
CA GLU A 287 33.33 -9.71 11.87
C GLU A 287 34.65 -10.42 12.21
N ARG A 288 34.63 -11.73 12.47
CA ARG A 288 35.86 -12.54 12.63
C ARG A 288 35.84 -13.78 11.74
N GLY A 289 35.94 -13.54 10.44
CA GLY A 289 36.22 -14.59 9.47
C GLY A 289 36.08 -14.07 8.06
N GLU A 290 37.19 -13.98 7.35
CA GLU A 290 37.22 -13.77 5.90
C GLU A 290 36.36 -14.83 5.21
N ALA A 291 35.17 -14.44 4.76
CA ALA A 291 34.41 -15.14 3.75
C ALA A 291 33.50 -14.12 3.05
N GLU A 292 33.64 -14.01 1.72
CA GLU A 292 32.66 -13.38 0.86
C GLU A 292 31.30 -14.07 1.10
N VAL A 293 30.41 -13.42 1.85
CA VAL A 293 29.04 -13.88 2.02
C VAL A 293 28.14 -12.84 1.37
N VAL A 294 27.55 -13.24 0.25
CA VAL A 294 26.39 -12.62 -0.37
C VAL A 294 25.33 -12.44 0.72
N GLU A 295 25.03 -11.19 1.10
CA GLU A 295 23.94 -10.85 2.02
C GLU A 295 22.57 -11.19 1.40
N GLN A 296 22.21 -12.48 1.44
CA GLN A 296 20.83 -12.92 1.29
C GLN A 296 20.17 -12.84 2.67
N SER A 297 19.18 -11.95 2.75
CA SER A 297 18.32 -11.73 3.91
C SER A 297 17.85 -13.03 4.57
N THR A 298 18.33 -13.29 5.78
CA THR A 298 17.93 -14.43 6.63
C THR A 298 16.45 -14.49 7.00
N THR A 299 15.66 -13.46 6.68
CA THR A 299 14.22 -13.38 6.97
C THR A 299 13.36 -14.16 5.98
N GLY A 300 13.77 -14.29 4.71
CA GLY A 300 13.07 -15.13 3.74
C GLY A 300 13.20 -16.62 4.05
N PHE A 301 14.35 -17.03 4.59
CA PHE A 301 14.60 -18.43 4.95
C PHE A 301 13.73 -18.92 6.11
N ALA A 302 13.38 -18.06 7.07
CA ALA A 302 12.50 -18.47 8.17
C ALA A 302 11.06 -18.69 7.68
N ASP A 303 10.57 -17.80 6.81
CA ASP A 303 9.25 -17.92 6.21
C ASP A 303 9.19 -19.09 5.22
N GLU A 304 10.21 -19.28 4.39
CA GLU A 304 10.33 -20.46 3.51
C GLU A 304 10.50 -21.75 4.32
N ALA A 305 11.29 -21.74 5.40
CA ALA A 305 11.45 -22.90 6.27
C ALA A 305 10.14 -23.23 7.01
N PHE A 306 9.39 -22.23 7.47
CA PHE A 306 8.07 -22.42 8.06
C PHE A 306 7.09 -23.00 7.02
N GLU A 307 7.05 -22.39 5.84
CA GLU A 307 6.15 -22.76 4.75
C GLU A 307 6.43 -24.19 4.23
N HIS A 308 7.70 -24.60 4.20
CA HIS A 308 8.15 -25.92 3.75
C HIS A 308 8.45 -26.93 4.87
N ALA A 309 8.20 -26.58 6.14
CA ALA A 309 8.45 -27.46 7.29
C ALA A 309 7.78 -28.82 7.10
N SER A 310 8.46 -29.89 7.52
CA SER A 310 8.02 -31.28 7.35
C SER A 310 6.77 -31.63 8.17
N VAL A 311 6.43 -30.80 9.15
CA VAL A 311 5.25 -30.97 10.02
C VAL A 311 4.22 -29.87 9.77
N PRO A 312 2.91 -30.17 9.91
CA PRO A 312 1.86 -29.16 9.92
C PRO A 312 2.06 -28.17 11.09
N LEU A 313 2.11 -26.87 10.79
CA LEU A 313 2.25 -25.80 11.79
C LEU A 313 1.14 -24.76 11.63
N LEU A 314 0.54 -24.38 12.75
CA LEU A 314 -0.40 -23.28 12.87
C LEU A 314 0.15 -22.27 13.88
N VAL A 315 -0.13 -20.98 13.66
CA VAL A 315 0.19 -19.90 14.58
C VAL A 315 -1.12 -19.22 14.95
N VAL A 316 -1.46 -19.22 16.22
CA VAL A 316 -2.59 -18.46 16.78
C VAL A 316 -2.00 -17.31 17.58
N ASP A 317 -2.41 -16.08 17.28
CA ASP A 317 -1.89 -14.92 17.98
C ASP A 317 -2.53 -14.73 19.38
N ALA A 318 -2.11 -13.69 20.09
CA ALA A 318 -2.63 -13.37 21.42
C ALA A 318 -4.11 -12.92 21.42
N THR A 319 -4.69 -12.63 20.25
CA THR A 319 -6.09 -12.21 20.08
C THR A 319 -7.00 -13.35 19.61
N ASP A 320 -6.53 -14.60 19.71
CA ASP A 320 -7.24 -15.80 19.25
C ASP A 320 -7.52 -15.86 17.76
N LEU A 321 -6.76 -15.12 16.95
CA LEU A 321 -6.87 -15.19 15.49
C LEU A 321 -5.88 -16.20 14.93
N LEU A 322 -6.28 -16.92 13.87
CA LEU A 322 -5.35 -17.73 13.10
C LEU A 322 -4.39 -16.82 12.33
N ALA A 323 -3.19 -16.60 12.87
CA ALA A 323 -2.20 -15.69 12.34
C ALA A 323 -1.49 -16.24 11.09
N SER A 324 -1.13 -17.52 11.12
CA SER A 324 -0.46 -18.19 10.00
C SER A 324 -0.69 -19.70 10.03
N ALA A 325 -0.54 -20.34 8.88
CA ALA A 325 -0.60 -21.78 8.71
C ALA A 325 0.34 -22.14 7.56
N ASN A 326 1.23 -23.12 7.73
CA ASN A 326 2.12 -23.55 6.64
C ASN A 326 1.39 -24.41 5.60
N ALA A 327 2.04 -24.70 4.47
CA ALA A 327 1.43 -25.45 3.36
C ALA A 327 0.81 -26.78 3.79
N ARG A 328 1.51 -27.55 4.63
CA ARG A 328 1.03 -28.84 5.16
C ARG A 328 -0.17 -28.69 6.09
N ALA A 329 -0.18 -27.67 6.96
CA ALA A 329 -1.33 -27.40 7.82
C ALA A 329 -2.56 -26.99 7.00
N ARG A 330 -2.39 -26.14 5.98
CA ARG A 330 -3.52 -25.76 5.11
C ARG A 330 -4.11 -26.95 4.37
N GLN A 331 -3.26 -27.88 3.91
CA GLN A 331 -3.71 -29.12 3.30
C GLN A 331 -4.43 -30.04 4.32
N LEU A 332 -3.85 -30.23 5.50
CA LEU A 332 -4.40 -31.12 6.53
C LEU A 332 -5.77 -30.65 7.04
N PHE A 333 -5.90 -29.34 7.30
CA PHE A 333 -7.10 -28.73 7.88
C PHE A 333 -8.07 -28.15 6.83
N GLY A 334 -7.75 -28.25 5.53
CA GLY A 334 -8.58 -27.70 4.44
C GLY A 334 -8.69 -26.17 4.44
N LEU A 335 -7.73 -25.46 5.02
CA LEU A 335 -7.79 -24.01 5.24
C LEU A 335 -7.69 -23.24 3.93
N GLN A 336 -8.58 -22.29 3.74
CA GLN A 336 -8.53 -21.31 2.66
C GLN A 336 -7.78 -20.06 3.10
N VAL A 337 -7.35 -19.24 2.14
CA VAL A 337 -6.69 -17.93 2.43
C VAL A 337 -7.57 -17.03 3.30
N ASN A 338 -8.89 -17.15 3.18
CA ASN A 338 -9.87 -16.38 3.96
C ASN A 338 -10.06 -16.89 5.40
N ASP A 339 -9.49 -18.05 5.75
CA ASP A 339 -9.55 -18.59 7.11
C ASP A 339 -8.44 -18.00 8.00
N LEU A 340 -7.41 -17.40 7.41
CA LEU A 340 -6.44 -16.60 8.13
C LEU A 340 -7.11 -15.33 8.67
N GLN A 341 -6.73 -14.94 9.88
CA GLN A 341 -7.30 -13.80 10.62
C GLN A 341 -8.77 -13.98 11.06
N ARG A 342 -9.36 -15.16 10.87
CA ARG A 342 -10.61 -15.51 11.54
C ARG A 342 -10.32 -15.90 12.99
N PRO A 343 -11.26 -15.64 13.92
CA PRO A 343 -11.20 -16.22 15.26
C PRO A 343 -11.01 -17.73 15.14
N PHE A 344 -9.99 -18.26 15.79
CA PHE A 344 -9.63 -19.67 15.74
C PHE A 344 -10.83 -20.55 16.13
N GLN A 345 -11.64 -20.10 17.10
CA GLN A 345 -12.88 -20.74 17.51
C GLN A 345 -13.91 -20.90 16.37
N ASP A 346 -13.92 -20.04 15.35
CA ASP A 346 -14.90 -20.10 14.25
C ASP A 346 -14.49 -21.10 13.15
N LEU A 347 -13.33 -21.72 13.29
CA LEU A 347 -12.76 -22.63 12.31
C LEU A 347 -13.00 -24.07 12.75
N SER A 348 -13.31 -24.96 11.79
CA SER A 348 -13.70 -26.34 12.10
C SER A 348 -12.65 -27.13 12.87
N MET A 349 -11.36 -26.76 12.75
CA MET A 349 -10.28 -27.43 13.46
C MET A 349 -10.14 -27.07 14.94
N SER A 350 -10.85 -26.04 15.41
CA SER A 350 -10.93 -25.79 16.86
C SER A 350 -11.69 -26.90 17.59
N TYR A 351 -12.61 -27.57 16.87
CA TYR A 351 -13.49 -28.61 17.42
C TYR A 351 -13.24 -30.01 16.87
N ARG A 352 -12.57 -30.16 15.72
CA ARG A 352 -12.36 -31.46 15.07
C ARG A 352 -10.94 -31.61 14.50
N PRO A 353 -10.34 -32.82 14.59
CA PRO A 353 -10.88 -34.02 15.22
C PRO A 353 -10.74 -34.04 16.74
N VAL A 354 -10.07 -33.05 17.33
CA VAL A 354 -9.91 -32.85 18.77
C VAL A 354 -10.10 -31.39 19.13
N GLU A 355 -10.49 -31.16 20.38
CA GLU A 355 -10.72 -29.82 20.94
C GLU A 355 -9.35 -29.16 21.20
N LEU A 356 -8.87 -28.40 20.20
CA LEU A 356 -7.56 -27.74 20.27
C LEU A 356 -7.58 -26.49 21.15
N ARG A 357 -8.75 -25.94 21.43
CA ARG A 357 -8.90 -24.70 22.18
C ARG A 357 -8.47 -24.85 23.64
N SER A 358 -8.92 -25.89 24.36
CA SER A 358 -8.52 -26.12 25.75
C SER A 358 -7.00 -26.31 25.88
N LEU A 359 -6.37 -26.91 24.87
CA LEU A 359 -4.91 -27.10 24.83
C LEU A 359 -4.16 -25.79 24.58
N ILE A 360 -4.69 -24.92 23.71
CA ILE A 360 -4.11 -23.58 23.48
C ILE A 360 -4.26 -22.72 24.73
N GLU A 361 -5.43 -22.75 25.38
CA GLU A 361 -5.68 -22.06 26.65
C GLU A 361 -4.74 -22.57 27.75
N GLN A 362 -4.54 -23.89 27.86
CA GLN A 362 -3.59 -24.50 28.79
C GLN A 362 -2.14 -24.06 28.50
N ALA A 363 -1.69 -24.15 27.25
CA ALA A 363 -0.34 -23.74 26.84
C ALA A 363 -0.06 -22.26 27.16
N ARG A 364 -1.07 -21.40 27.01
CA ARG A 364 -0.98 -19.98 27.37
C ARG A 364 -0.94 -19.74 28.87
N ALA A 365 -1.79 -20.44 29.63
CA ALA A 365 -1.86 -20.30 31.08
C ALA A 365 -0.56 -20.78 31.76
N GLU A 366 0.03 -21.85 31.24
CA GLU A 366 1.25 -22.47 31.79
C GLU A 366 2.54 -21.89 31.15
N GLY A 367 2.42 -21.08 30.09
CA GLY A 367 3.55 -20.53 29.36
C GLY A 367 4.46 -21.58 28.72
N GLY A 368 3.89 -22.73 28.35
CA GLY A 368 4.63 -23.96 28.05
C GLY A 368 3.99 -24.84 26.98
N LEU A 369 4.59 -26.01 26.76
CA LEU A 369 4.14 -26.97 25.77
C LEU A 369 2.98 -27.81 26.31
N ALA A 370 1.80 -27.68 25.70
CA ALA A 370 0.70 -28.63 25.84
C ALA A 370 0.77 -29.65 24.70
N ALA A 371 0.59 -30.93 25.02
CA ALA A 371 0.64 -32.01 24.03
C ALA A 371 -0.53 -32.96 24.19
N LEU A 372 -1.15 -33.30 23.07
CA LEU A 372 -2.14 -34.37 22.97
C LEU A 372 -1.54 -35.50 22.13
N ARG A 373 -1.74 -36.74 22.57
CA ARG A 373 -1.27 -37.96 21.88
C ARG A 373 -2.47 -38.83 21.56
N ASP A 374 -2.28 -39.79 20.66
CA ASP A 374 -3.29 -40.81 20.32
C ASP A 374 -4.61 -40.20 19.79
N VAL A 375 -4.47 -39.14 18.98
CA VAL A 375 -5.60 -38.46 18.34
C VAL A 375 -6.03 -39.25 17.11
N GLU A 376 -7.21 -39.86 17.15
CA GLU A 376 -7.82 -40.48 15.98
C GLU A 376 -8.23 -39.41 14.96
N TRP A 377 -7.66 -39.48 13.75
CA TRP A 377 -7.94 -38.52 12.68
C TRP A 377 -8.63 -39.21 11.51
N THR A 378 -9.88 -38.87 11.23
CA THR A 378 -10.59 -39.35 10.03
C THR A 378 -10.39 -38.37 8.87
N LEU A 379 -9.71 -38.81 7.80
CA LEU A 379 -9.53 -38.02 6.60
C LEU A 379 -10.84 -37.94 5.79
N PRO A 380 -11.04 -36.89 4.96
CA PRO A 380 -12.23 -36.74 4.12
C PRO A 380 -12.50 -37.92 3.17
N GLU A 381 -11.48 -38.75 2.89
CA GLU A 381 -11.56 -39.93 2.01
C GLU A 381 -11.96 -41.23 2.75
N GLY A 382 -12.25 -41.16 4.06
CA GLY A 382 -12.74 -42.31 4.85
C GLY A 382 -11.67 -43.21 5.45
N GLU A 383 -10.39 -42.88 5.30
CA GLU A 383 -9.29 -43.53 6.03
C GLU A 383 -9.11 -42.90 7.42
N THR A 384 -9.07 -43.74 8.46
CA THR A 384 -8.70 -43.36 9.83
C THR A 384 -7.20 -43.54 10.03
N ARG A 385 -6.50 -42.52 10.54
CA ARG A 385 -5.08 -42.58 10.92
C ARG A 385 -4.86 -42.29 12.38
#